data_AF-A0A8H3ZME9-F1
#
_entry.id   AF-A0A8H3ZME9-F1
#
_cell.length_a   1.000
_cell.length_b   1.000
_cell.length_c   1.000
_cell.angle_alpha   90.00
_cell.angle_beta   90.00
_cell.angle_gamma   90.00
#
_symmetry.space_group_name_H-M   'P 1'
#
loop_
_entity.id
_entity.type
_entity.pdbx_description
1 polymer ?
#
loop_
_entity_poly.entity_id
_entity_poly.type
_entity_poly.pdbx_seq_one_letter_code
_entity_poly.pdbx_strand_id
1 'polypeptide(L)'
;MTSASDSIVVIRHDVECVTAEKHYTPCGTAGGKRLIAAGTTASLGHSPLPLDITVDEDVAVPMRDGVVVYADIYRPAHATELIPAILQVGPFGKNGGPNKHNFNKWPWRFGCPKIATSGLEGFEALDPAYWCLHGYAIVCVDTRGTWKSTGNVAGFSKKEGEDNYDVIEFLADLPWCNGKISMAGNSYLAITQWFTGAEQPPHLACLAPWEGMSKEVFELRSLPGATLVRISKTMCCYLRRPD
;
A
#
# COMPACT_ATOMS: atom_id res chain seq x y z
N MET A 1 -58.03 23.23 21.38
CA MET A 1 -57.53 22.19 22.32
C MET A 1 -57.95 20.87 21.70
N THR A 2 -57.09 19.98 21.17
CA THR A 2 -55.76 19.54 21.59
C THR A 2 -55.11 18.73 20.44
N SER A 3 -53.78 18.82 20.35
CA SER A 3 -52.82 17.79 19.92
C SER A 3 -52.89 17.25 18.48
N ALA A 4 -51.96 17.73 17.64
CA ALA A 4 -51.40 16.97 16.53
C ALA A 4 -50.13 16.27 17.04
N SER A 5 -50.03 14.95 16.88
CA SER A 5 -48.85 14.14 17.17
C SER A 5 -48.06 13.88 15.90
N ASP A 6 -46.79 14.26 15.91
CA ASP A 6 -45.81 14.02 14.85
C ASP A 6 -45.67 12.53 14.51
N SER A 7 -45.71 12.20 13.22
CA SER A 7 -45.38 10.87 12.69
C SER A 7 -44.28 11.01 11.63
N ILE A 8 -43.12 10.42 11.93
CA ILE A 8 -41.93 10.37 11.07
C ILE A 8 -42.21 9.47 9.86
N VAL A 9 -42.01 10.00 8.64
CA VAL A 9 -42.07 9.23 7.39
C VAL A 9 -40.69 8.65 7.08
N VAL A 10 -40.55 7.34 7.22
CA VAL A 10 -39.36 6.60 6.77
C VAL A 10 -39.58 6.20 5.31
N ILE A 11 -38.83 6.81 4.39
CA ILE A 11 -38.83 6.44 2.97
C ILE A 11 -37.92 5.22 2.80
N ARG A 12 -38.51 4.05 2.57
CA ARG A 12 -37.80 2.86 2.09
C ARG A 12 -37.61 2.97 0.58
N HIS A 13 -36.37 2.79 0.10
CA HIS A 13 -36.14 2.44 -1.29
C HIS A 13 -35.83 0.94 -1.34
N ASP A 14 -36.78 0.18 -1.85
CA ASP A 14 -36.58 -1.20 -2.28
C ASP A 14 -35.77 -1.18 -3.58
N VAL A 15 -34.68 -1.94 -3.62
CA VAL A 15 -34.03 -2.33 -4.88
C VAL A 15 -33.86 -3.85 -4.83
N GLU A 16 -34.65 -4.53 -5.66
CA GLU A 16 -34.60 -5.98 -5.85
C GLU A 16 -33.36 -6.41 -6.65
N CYS A 17 -33.00 -7.66 -6.37
CA CYS A 17 -31.79 -8.38 -6.71
C CYS A 17 -31.68 -8.70 -8.22
N VAL A 18 -30.52 -8.42 -8.82
CA VAL A 18 -30.10 -8.98 -10.11
C VAL A 18 -28.95 -9.96 -9.88
N THR A 19 -29.03 -11.07 -10.60
CA THR A 19 -28.44 -12.38 -10.36
C THR A 19 -26.91 -12.49 -10.52
N ALA A 20 -26.30 -13.22 -9.58
CA ALA A 20 -25.06 -14.01 -9.68
C ALA A 20 -23.79 -13.29 -10.18
N GLU A 21 -23.28 -12.37 -9.36
CA GLU A 21 -21.87 -11.95 -9.40
C GLU A 21 -21.14 -12.48 -8.16
N LYS A 22 -19.85 -12.81 -8.31
CA LYS A 22 -19.00 -13.25 -7.21
C LYS A 22 -18.96 -12.17 -6.13
N HIS A 23 -19.83 -12.30 -5.14
CA HIS A 23 -19.96 -11.36 -4.04
C HIS A 23 -18.65 -11.29 -3.24
N TYR A 24 -17.99 -10.14 -3.31
CA TYR A 24 -17.11 -9.66 -2.24
C TYR A 24 -17.91 -9.71 -0.94
N THR A 25 -17.58 -10.68 -0.10
CA THR A 25 -18.06 -10.72 1.28
C THR A 25 -16.98 -10.01 2.09
N PRO A 26 -17.25 -8.86 2.72
CA PRO A 26 -16.26 -8.21 3.57
C PRO A 26 -16.00 -9.13 4.76
N CYS A 27 -14.96 -9.95 4.68
CA CYS A 27 -14.52 -10.76 5.80
C CYS A 27 -13.71 -9.86 6.72
N GLY A 28 -14.33 -9.45 7.83
CA GLY A 28 -13.64 -8.85 8.97
C GLY A 28 -13.74 -7.32 9.04
N THR A 29 -14.70 -6.82 9.79
CA THR A 29 -14.64 -5.47 10.34
C THR A 29 -13.52 -5.39 11.38
N ALA A 30 -12.38 -4.80 10.98
CA ALA A 30 -11.43 -4.16 11.89
C ALA A 30 -10.63 -3.04 11.20
N GLY A 31 -11.22 -2.40 10.18
CA GLY A 31 -10.64 -1.29 9.43
C GLY A 31 -11.50 -0.04 9.46
N GLY A 32 -10.86 1.12 9.59
CA GLY A 32 -11.51 2.42 9.67
C GLY A 32 -11.37 3.19 8.37
N LYS A 33 -12.46 3.76 7.86
CA LYS A 33 -12.40 4.70 6.74
C LYS A 33 -12.45 6.12 7.27
N ARG A 34 -11.47 6.96 6.91
CA ARG A 34 -11.45 8.37 7.31
C ARG A 34 -11.00 9.28 6.18
N LEU A 35 -11.50 10.52 6.23
CA LEU A 35 -11.09 11.61 5.37
C LEU A 35 -10.01 12.44 6.08
N ILE A 36 -8.94 12.78 5.36
CA ILE A 36 -7.97 13.80 5.79
C ILE A 36 -8.12 14.98 4.85
N ALA A 37 -8.52 16.13 5.40
CA ALA A 37 -8.77 17.32 4.61
C ALA A 37 -7.47 17.93 4.07
N ALA A 38 -7.55 18.54 2.89
CA ALA A 38 -6.51 19.39 2.33
C ALA A 38 -6.08 20.46 3.36
N GLY A 39 -4.79 20.82 3.36
CA GLY A 39 -4.20 21.74 4.32
C GLY A 39 -3.82 21.11 5.67
N THR A 40 -4.27 19.89 5.97
CA THR A 40 -3.85 19.18 7.20
C THR A 40 -2.35 18.91 7.18
N THR A 41 -1.67 19.10 8.31
CA THR A 41 -0.25 18.74 8.49
C THR A 41 -0.12 17.62 9.54
N ALA A 42 0.64 16.56 9.27
CA ALA A 42 0.79 15.44 10.21
C ALA A 42 1.49 15.84 11.52
N SER A 43 2.47 16.75 11.45
CA SER A 43 3.03 17.46 12.61
C SER A 43 3.77 18.72 12.18
N LEU A 44 4.11 19.58 13.14
CA LEU A 44 4.82 20.84 12.88
C LEU A 44 6.07 20.61 12.00
N GLY A 45 6.14 21.32 10.88
CA GLY A 45 7.25 21.29 9.93
C GLY A 45 7.10 20.28 8.78
N HIS A 46 6.07 19.43 8.75
CA HIS A 46 5.71 18.67 7.55
C HIS A 46 4.95 19.53 6.54
N SER A 47 4.95 19.11 5.27
CA SER A 47 4.13 19.74 4.24
C SER A 47 2.64 19.56 4.55
N PRO A 48 1.81 20.60 4.35
CA PRO A 48 0.36 20.42 4.35
C PRO A 48 -0.07 19.51 3.19
N LEU A 49 -1.17 18.78 3.39
CA LEU A 49 -1.76 17.97 2.33
C LEU A 49 -2.26 18.84 1.17
N PRO A 50 -1.93 18.51 -0.08
CA PRO A 50 -2.34 19.32 -1.23
C PRO A 50 -3.78 19.05 -1.68
N LEU A 51 -4.41 17.97 -1.18
CA LEU A 51 -5.77 17.55 -1.52
C LEU A 51 -6.41 16.77 -0.36
N ASP A 52 -7.72 16.56 -0.45
CA ASP A 52 -8.45 15.63 0.40
C ASP A 52 -8.07 14.18 0.09
N ILE A 53 -7.69 13.42 1.12
CA ILE A 53 -7.28 12.01 1.01
C ILE A 53 -8.24 11.14 1.82
N THR A 54 -8.82 10.14 1.16
CA THR A 54 -9.49 9.04 1.85
C THR A 54 -8.46 8.01 2.25
N VAL A 55 -8.50 7.58 3.50
CA VAL A 55 -7.71 6.47 4.02
C VAL A 55 -8.66 5.36 4.43
N ASP A 56 -8.49 4.19 3.82
CA ASP A 56 -9.07 2.93 4.28
C ASP A 56 -7.98 2.21 5.10
N GLU A 57 -8.10 2.24 6.43
CA GLU A 57 -7.12 1.69 7.38
C GLU A 57 -7.43 0.21 7.69
N ASP A 58 -6.39 -0.60 7.89
CA ASP A 58 -6.48 -2.01 8.28
C ASP A 58 -7.43 -2.85 7.38
N VAL A 59 -7.32 -2.64 6.07
CA VAL A 59 -7.99 -3.49 5.07
C VAL A 59 -7.39 -4.90 5.14
N ALA A 60 -8.23 -5.87 5.50
CA ALA A 60 -7.86 -7.27 5.56
C ALA A 60 -7.76 -7.87 4.15
N VAL A 61 -6.61 -8.46 3.83
CA VAL A 61 -6.34 -9.13 2.57
C VAL A 61 -6.09 -10.62 2.84
N PRO A 62 -7.02 -11.52 2.46
CA PRO A 62 -6.84 -12.95 2.65
C PRO A 62 -5.87 -13.52 1.61
N MET A 63 -4.87 -14.24 2.09
CA MET A 63 -3.92 -15.00 1.26
C MET A 63 -4.49 -16.38 0.93
N ARG A 64 -3.97 -17.01 -0.13
CA ARG A 64 -4.41 -18.33 -0.61
C ARG A 64 -4.29 -19.47 0.42
N ASP A 65 -3.47 -19.29 1.45
CA ASP A 65 -3.23 -20.25 2.53
C ASP A 65 -3.97 -19.92 3.82
N GLY A 66 -4.90 -18.96 3.79
CA GLY A 66 -5.75 -18.59 4.93
C GLY A 66 -5.12 -17.60 5.91
N VAL A 67 -3.86 -17.18 5.69
CA VAL A 67 -3.30 -16.04 6.43
C VAL A 67 -3.95 -14.74 5.94
N VAL A 68 -4.03 -13.76 6.84
CA VAL A 68 -4.55 -12.42 6.55
C VAL A 68 -3.43 -11.43 6.76
N VAL A 69 -3.11 -10.68 5.71
CA VAL A 69 -2.25 -9.49 5.80
C VAL A 69 -3.11 -8.23 5.82
N TYR A 70 -2.60 -7.16 6.44
CA TYR A 70 -3.35 -5.91 6.58
C TYR A 70 -2.68 -4.77 5.79
N ALA A 71 -3.52 -3.97 5.13
CA ALA A 71 -3.10 -2.85 4.31
C ALA A 71 -3.78 -1.53 4.75
N ASP A 72 -3.07 -0.41 4.59
CA ASP A 72 -3.62 0.94 4.64
C ASP A 72 -3.62 1.48 3.22
N ILE A 73 -4.77 2.00 2.76
CA ILE A 73 -4.96 2.47 1.39
C ILE A 73 -5.27 3.96 1.42
N TYR A 74 -4.38 4.76 0.84
CA TYR A 74 -4.54 6.20 0.68
C TYR A 74 -4.94 6.49 -0.76
N ARG A 75 -5.98 7.29 -0.97
CA ARG A 75 -6.46 7.65 -2.31
C ARG A 75 -7.09 9.04 -2.34
N PRO A 76 -7.09 9.72 -3.49
CA PRO A 76 -7.83 10.98 -3.67
C PRO A 76 -9.30 10.78 -3.27
N ALA A 77 -9.81 11.63 -2.39
CA ALA A 77 -11.17 11.47 -1.85
C ALA A 77 -12.27 11.61 -2.90
N HIS A 78 -12.01 12.42 -3.94
CA HIS A 78 -12.99 12.81 -4.95
C HIS A 78 -12.64 12.30 -6.35
N ALA A 79 -11.93 11.18 -6.45
CA ALA A 79 -11.66 10.56 -7.74
C ALA A 79 -12.97 10.14 -8.42
N THR A 80 -13.20 10.62 -9.65
CA THR A 80 -14.40 10.31 -10.45
C THR A 80 -14.19 9.13 -11.40
N GLU A 81 -12.93 8.78 -11.66
CA GLU A 81 -12.52 7.66 -12.50
C GLU A 81 -11.81 6.60 -11.66
N LEU A 82 -11.72 5.38 -12.20
CA LEU A 82 -10.92 4.32 -11.61
C LEU A 82 -9.44 4.68 -11.70
N ILE A 83 -8.71 4.51 -10.60
CA ILE A 83 -7.31 4.95 -10.48
C ILE A 83 -6.34 3.77 -10.37
N PRO A 84 -5.08 3.93 -10.82
CA PRO A 84 -4.03 2.94 -10.58
C PRO A 84 -3.59 2.97 -9.11
N ALA A 85 -3.01 1.87 -8.64
CA ALA A 85 -2.46 1.76 -7.29
C ALA A 85 -0.95 1.50 -7.32
N ILE A 86 -0.23 2.08 -6.37
CA ILE A 86 1.17 1.80 -6.09
C ILE A 86 1.25 1.04 -4.77
N LEU A 87 1.65 -0.22 -4.86
CA LEU A 87 1.81 -1.15 -3.76
C LEU A 87 3.20 -1.04 -3.15
N GLN A 88 3.22 -1.00 -1.82
CA GLN A 88 4.40 -0.90 -1.00
C GLN A 88 4.31 -1.94 0.11
N VAL A 89 5.23 -2.91 0.12
CA VAL A 89 5.19 -4.04 1.06
C VAL A 89 6.46 -4.07 1.90
N GLY A 90 6.31 -4.13 3.22
CA GLY A 90 7.45 -4.28 4.10
C GLY A 90 7.09 -4.56 5.56
N PRO A 91 8.10 -4.89 6.39
CA PRO A 91 7.92 -5.25 7.79
C PRO A 91 7.96 -4.03 8.73
N PHE A 92 8.00 -2.81 8.19
CA PHE A 92 8.28 -1.59 8.95
C PHE A 92 7.03 -0.88 9.49
N GLY A 93 5.84 -1.35 9.11
CA GLY A 93 4.58 -0.75 9.50
C GLY A 93 3.99 0.06 8.35
N LYS A 94 2.70 -0.14 8.11
CA LYS A 94 1.97 0.43 6.97
C LYS A 94 1.59 1.92 7.04
N ASN A 95 1.95 2.64 8.11
CA ASN A 95 1.60 4.07 8.25
C ASN A 95 2.69 4.96 8.85
N GLY A 96 2.68 6.23 8.44
CA GLY A 96 3.49 7.32 9.00
C GLY A 96 2.90 7.98 10.26
N GLY A 97 3.53 9.05 10.73
CA GLY A 97 3.12 9.81 11.92
C GLY A 97 4.15 9.82 13.07
N PRO A 98 3.93 10.67 14.11
CA PRO A 98 4.95 11.01 15.11
C PRO A 98 5.50 9.83 15.93
N ASN A 99 4.74 8.73 16.03
CA ASN A 99 5.14 7.54 16.79
C ASN A 99 5.39 6.29 15.93
N LYS A 100 5.36 6.42 14.60
CA LYS A 100 5.52 5.30 13.66
C LYS A 100 6.96 5.15 13.16
N HIS A 101 7.28 4.02 12.54
CA HIS A 101 8.58 3.82 11.92
C HIS A 101 8.63 4.64 10.63
N ASN A 102 9.27 5.80 10.67
CA ASN A 102 9.46 6.70 9.53
C ASN A 102 10.78 7.49 9.69
N PHE A 103 11.04 8.41 8.76
CA PHE A 103 12.24 9.25 8.74
C PHE A 103 12.50 9.99 10.06
N ASN A 104 11.47 10.33 10.84
CA ASN A 104 11.62 11.11 12.08
C ASN A 104 12.31 10.32 13.20
N LYS A 105 12.37 8.98 13.11
CA LYS A 105 13.04 8.14 14.13
C LYS A 105 14.53 7.91 13.85
N TRP A 106 15.04 8.41 12.73
CA TRP A 106 16.42 8.19 12.31
C TRP A 106 17.25 9.47 12.44
N PRO A 107 18.55 9.36 12.80
CA PRO A 107 19.44 10.50 12.91
C PRO A 107 19.37 11.39 11.67
N TRP A 108 19.14 12.69 11.89
CA TRP A 108 19.10 13.71 10.85
C TRP A 108 18.06 13.49 9.74
N ARG A 109 17.08 12.59 9.92
CA ARG A 109 16.12 12.17 8.88
C ARG A 109 16.79 11.76 7.56
N PHE A 110 18.00 11.19 7.63
CA PHE A 110 18.85 10.91 6.47
C PHE A 110 19.12 12.12 5.57
N GLY A 111 19.13 13.33 6.14
CA GLY A 111 19.29 14.58 5.41
C GLY A 111 18.01 15.05 4.70
N CYS A 112 16.90 14.33 4.80
CA CYS A 112 15.61 14.77 4.27
C CYS A 112 15.05 15.90 5.14
N PRO A 113 14.75 17.09 4.58
CA PRO A 113 14.06 18.16 5.31
C PRO A 113 12.63 17.74 5.68
N LYS A 114 12.13 18.12 6.87
CA LYS A 114 10.78 17.72 7.32
C LYS A 114 9.68 18.18 6.36
N ILE A 115 9.85 19.37 5.80
CA ILE A 115 8.92 19.98 4.85
C ILE A 115 8.85 19.23 3.51
N ALA A 116 9.82 18.38 3.19
CA ALA A 116 9.83 17.62 1.94
C ALA A 116 8.86 16.42 1.94
N THR A 117 8.18 16.18 3.06
CA THR A 117 7.31 15.02 3.28
C THR A 117 6.05 15.44 4.04
N SER A 118 4.91 14.81 3.75
CA SER A 118 3.63 15.08 4.41
C SER A 118 3.54 14.52 5.84
N GLY A 119 4.37 13.52 6.15
CA GLY A 119 4.34 12.75 7.39
C GLY A 119 3.37 11.58 7.37
N LEU A 120 2.67 11.33 6.25
CA LEU A 120 1.87 10.13 6.04
C LEU A 120 2.72 8.94 5.61
N GLU A 121 3.91 9.18 5.07
CA GLU A 121 4.84 8.14 4.61
C GLU A 121 5.33 7.23 5.74
N GLY A 122 5.37 5.93 5.45
CA GLY A 122 6.12 4.96 6.25
C GLY A 122 7.63 5.08 6.00
N PHE A 123 8.42 4.30 6.73
CA PHE A 123 9.86 4.18 6.46
C PHE A 123 10.12 3.55 5.09
N GLU A 124 11.06 4.12 4.32
CA GLU A 124 11.42 3.69 2.94
C GLU A 124 10.27 3.77 1.92
N ALA A 125 9.11 4.30 2.34
CA ALA A 125 7.90 4.37 1.54
C ALA A 125 7.79 5.72 0.81
N LEU A 126 7.10 5.68 -0.33
CA LEU A 126 6.57 6.84 -1.03
C LEU A 126 5.63 7.65 -0.13
N ASP A 127 5.54 8.96 -0.39
CA ASP A 127 4.62 9.86 0.31
C ASP A 127 3.22 9.80 -0.31
N PRO A 128 2.19 9.33 0.44
CA PRO A 128 0.81 9.31 -0.02
C PRO A 128 0.30 10.64 -0.55
N ALA A 129 0.70 11.76 0.07
CA ALA A 129 0.22 13.08 -0.32
C ALA A 129 0.68 13.46 -1.74
N TYR A 130 1.92 13.14 -2.08
CA TYR A 130 2.47 13.40 -3.40
C TYR A 130 1.78 12.55 -4.46
N TRP A 131 1.67 11.25 -4.25
CA TRP A 131 1.14 10.35 -5.28
C TRP A 131 -0.38 10.42 -5.42
N CYS A 132 -1.12 10.70 -4.35
CA CYS A 132 -2.55 11.01 -4.44
C CYS A 132 -2.78 12.29 -5.27
N LEU A 133 -1.95 13.33 -5.09
CA LEU A 133 -2.04 14.53 -5.94
C LEU A 133 -1.87 14.21 -7.44
N HIS A 134 -1.09 13.17 -7.76
CA HIS A 134 -0.87 12.68 -9.12
C HIS A 134 -1.87 11.62 -9.59
N GLY A 135 -2.96 11.39 -8.84
CA GLY A 135 -4.05 10.49 -9.24
C GLY A 135 -3.78 9.01 -8.99
N TYR A 136 -2.82 8.67 -8.13
CA TYR A 136 -2.54 7.29 -7.73
C TYR A 136 -3.10 7.01 -6.34
N ALA A 137 -3.57 5.78 -6.12
CA ALA A 137 -3.71 5.25 -4.77
C ALA A 137 -2.33 4.76 -4.27
N ILE A 138 -2.04 4.98 -3.00
CA ILE A 138 -0.89 4.39 -2.31
C ILE A 138 -1.39 3.30 -1.36
N VAL A 139 -0.85 2.09 -1.51
CA VAL A 139 -1.21 0.94 -0.68
C VAL A 139 0.01 0.49 0.09
N CYS A 140 -0.06 0.57 1.41
CA CYS A 140 1.00 0.12 2.31
C CYS A 140 0.57 -1.16 3.01
N VAL A 141 1.37 -2.21 2.92
CA VAL A 141 1.05 -3.54 3.46
C VAL A 141 2.06 -3.94 4.53
N ASP A 142 1.53 -4.35 5.69
CA ASP A 142 2.31 -5.08 6.68
C ASP A 142 2.52 -6.51 6.15
N THR A 143 3.76 -6.88 5.82
CA THR A 143 4.05 -8.25 5.31
C THR A 143 3.63 -9.32 6.33
N ARG A 144 3.44 -10.56 5.85
CA ARG A 144 3.05 -11.71 6.67
C ARG A 144 3.87 -11.79 7.96
N GLY A 145 3.19 -12.05 9.08
CA GLY A 145 3.79 -12.22 10.40
C GLY A 145 4.39 -10.94 11.00
N THR A 146 4.02 -9.76 10.48
CA THR A 146 4.47 -8.47 11.01
C THR A 146 3.30 -7.58 11.39
N TRP A 147 3.48 -6.77 12.43
CA TRP A 147 2.48 -5.84 12.93
C TRP A 147 1.12 -6.50 13.18
N LYS A 148 0.09 -6.16 12.38
CA LYS A 148 -1.25 -6.76 12.51
C LYS A 148 -1.44 -8.00 11.64
N SER A 149 -0.56 -8.22 10.66
CA SER A 149 -0.63 -9.36 9.76
C SER A 149 -0.30 -10.66 10.48
N THR A 150 -1.11 -11.68 10.22
CA THR A 150 -0.99 -12.99 10.88
C THR A 150 0.07 -13.87 10.21
N GLY A 151 0.31 -15.05 10.77
CA GLY A 151 1.27 -16.02 10.23
C GLY A 151 2.72 -15.77 10.68
N ASN A 152 3.66 -16.39 9.95
CA ASN A 152 5.08 -16.33 10.24
C ASN A 152 5.82 -15.57 9.15
N VAL A 153 6.81 -14.77 9.55
CA VAL A 153 7.64 -13.97 8.63
C VAL A 153 8.28 -14.87 7.58
N ALA A 154 8.14 -14.48 6.31
CA ALA A 154 8.67 -15.19 5.15
C ALA A 154 9.42 -14.26 4.19
N GLY A 155 10.10 -13.24 4.71
CA GLY A 155 10.75 -12.20 3.93
C GLY A 155 11.76 -12.72 2.91
N PHE A 156 11.83 -12.06 1.75
CA PHE A 156 12.78 -12.35 0.67
C PHE A 156 12.76 -13.82 0.24
N SER A 157 11.55 -14.37 0.11
CA SER A 157 11.33 -15.75 -0.28
C SER A 157 10.29 -15.84 -1.38
N LYS A 158 10.18 -17.02 -2.00
CA LYS A 158 9.08 -17.32 -2.92
C LYS A 158 7.72 -17.07 -2.26
N LYS A 159 7.60 -17.41 -0.98
CA LYS A 159 6.34 -17.26 -0.25
C LYS A 159 5.91 -15.80 -0.12
N GLU A 160 6.85 -14.88 0.08
CA GLU A 160 6.53 -13.44 0.07
C GLU A 160 6.11 -12.97 -1.34
N GLY A 161 6.73 -13.50 -2.40
CA GLY A 161 6.26 -13.26 -3.77
C GLY A 161 4.83 -13.74 -4.00
N GLU A 162 4.49 -14.94 -3.52
CA GLU A 162 3.13 -15.52 -3.61
C GLU A 162 2.10 -14.70 -2.82
N ASP A 163 2.46 -14.21 -1.64
CA ASP A 163 1.59 -13.33 -0.85
C ASP A 163 1.37 -11.99 -1.56
N ASN A 164 2.43 -11.40 -2.13
CA ASN A 164 2.31 -10.15 -2.87
C ASN A 164 1.50 -10.32 -4.17
N TYR A 165 1.56 -11.50 -4.81
CA TYR A 165 0.64 -11.85 -5.89
C TYR A 165 -0.80 -11.76 -5.42
N ASP A 166 -1.13 -12.40 -4.29
CA ASP A 166 -2.50 -12.41 -3.75
C ASP A 166 -2.97 -10.99 -3.41
N VAL A 167 -2.07 -10.14 -2.88
CA VAL A 167 -2.35 -8.72 -2.63
C VAL A 167 -2.64 -7.96 -3.92
N ILE A 168 -1.82 -8.14 -4.97
CA ILE A 168 -2.00 -7.44 -6.25
C ILE A 168 -3.36 -7.76 -6.87
N GLU A 169 -3.72 -9.04 -6.90
CA GLU A 169 -4.99 -9.48 -7.48
C GLU A 169 -6.18 -9.01 -6.63
N PHE A 170 -6.06 -9.03 -5.30
CA PHE A 170 -7.08 -8.46 -4.42
C PHE A 170 -7.30 -6.96 -4.68
N LEU A 171 -6.22 -6.19 -4.85
CA LEU A 171 -6.31 -4.74 -5.10
C LEU A 171 -6.91 -4.43 -6.47
N ALA A 172 -6.59 -5.22 -7.49
CA ALA A 172 -7.12 -5.05 -8.83
C ALA A 172 -8.65 -5.21 -8.90
N ASP A 173 -9.23 -6.05 -8.02
CA ASP A 173 -10.66 -6.28 -7.92
C ASP A 173 -11.42 -5.20 -7.12
N LEU A 174 -10.72 -4.25 -6.47
CA LEU A 174 -11.39 -3.20 -5.70
C LEU A 174 -12.13 -2.21 -6.62
N PRO A 175 -13.34 -1.75 -6.23
CA PRO A 175 -14.23 -0.99 -7.12
C PRO A 175 -13.74 0.41 -7.50
N TRP A 176 -12.66 0.89 -6.88
CA TRP A 176 -12.01 2.16 -7.21
C TRP A 176 -10.75 1.98 -8.07
N CYS A 177 -10.27 0.75 -8.22
CA CYS A 177 -9.03 0.45 -8.93
C CYS A 177 -9.31 0.20 -10.42
N ASN A 178 -8.41 0.64 -11.28
CA ASN A 178 -8.49 0.37 -12.73
C ASN A 178 -7.76 -0.91 -13.16
N GLY A 179 -7.42 -1.79 -12.21
CA GLY A 179 -6.69 -3.03 -12.44
C GLY A 179 -5.19 -2.88 -12.72
N LYS A 180 -4.63 -1.67 -12.68
CA LYS A 180 -3.18 -1.46 -12.86
C LYS A 180 -2.50 -1.23 -11.52
N ILE A 181 -1.74 -2.22 -11.08
CA ILE A 181 -0.95 -2.16 -9.84
C ILE A 181 0.53 -2.05 -10.19
N SER A 182 1.23 -1.08 -9.60
CA SER A 182 2.69 -0.99 -9.66
C SER A 182 3.28 -1.23 -8.29
N MET A 183 4.56 -1.60 -8.20
CA MET A 183 5.27 -1.61 -6.92
C MET A 183 6.41 -0.60 -6.92
N ALA A 184 6.60 0.09 -5.79
CA ALA A 184 7.67 1.05 -5.62
C ALA A 184 8.09 1.18 -4.15
N GLY A 185 9.36 1.54 -3.92
CA GLY A 185 9.91 1.81 -2.60
C GLY A 185 11.39 1.47 -2.52
N ASN A 186 11.99 1.76 -1.35
CA ASN A 186 13.41 1.57 -1.13
C ASN A 186 13.73 0.27 -0.36
N SER A 187 14.95 -0.25 -0.50
CA SER A 187 15.54 -1.28 0.37
C SER A 187 14.64 -2.52 0.52
N TYR A 188 13.96 -2.79 1.64
CA TYR A 188 13.10 -3.99 1.75
C TYR A 188 11.97 -3.94 0.71
N LEU A 189 11.32 -2.77 0.60
CA LEU A 189 10.24 -2.51 -0.36
C LEU A 189 10.73 -2.62 -1.81
N ALA A 190 12.05 -2.50 -2.05
CA ALA A 190 12.65 -2.74 -3.36
C ALA A 190 12.99 -4.22 -3.59
N ILE A 191 13.57 -4.91 -2.60
CA ILE A 191 13.99 -6.31 -2.73
C ILE A 191 12.77 -7.22 -2.97
N THR A 192 11.68 -6.99 -2.25
CA THR A 192 10.45 -7.81 -2.36
C THR A 192 9.82 -7.76 -3.77
N GLN A 193 10.07 -6.69 -4.53
CA GLN A 193 9.59 -6.56 -5.91
C GLN A 193 10.15 -7.64 -6.84
N TRP A 194 11.40 -8.07 -6.63
CA TRP A 194 12.01 -9.13 -7.44
C TRP A 194 11.32 -10.47 -7.25
N PHE A 195 10.97 -10.80 -6.00
CA PHE A 195 10.23 -12.03 -5.68
C PHE A 195 8.81 -11.96 -6.21
N THR A 196 8.17 -10.79 -6.11
CA THR A 196 6.81 -10.59 -6.64
C THR A 196 6.77 -10.68 -8.16
N GLY A 197 7.73 -10.03 -8.85
CA GLY A 197 7.83 -10.07 -10.31
C GLY A 197 8.08 -11.48 -10.86
N ALA A 198 8.76 -12.34 -10.10
CA ALA A 198 8.97 -13.74 -10.46
C ALA A 198 7.67 -14.57 -10.47
N GLU A 199 6.67 -14.19 -9.67
CA GLU A 199 5.35 -14.84 -9.65
C GLU A 199 4.41 -14.35 -10.77
N GLN A 200 4.84 -13.34 -11.55
CA GLN A 200 4.12 -12.80 -12.71
C GLN A 200 2.61 -12.52 -12.50
N PRO A 201 2.22 -11.68 -11.51
CA PRO A 201 0.82 -11.29 -11.34
C PRO A 201 0.28 -10.58 -12.59
N PRO A 202 -0.88 -10.96 -13.13
CA PRO A 202 -1.40 -10.37 -14.38
C PRO A 202 -1.71 -8.88 -14.26
N HIS A 203 -2.09 -8.39 -13.08
CA HIS A 203 -2.37 -6.97 -12.84
C HIS A 203 -1.14 -6.14 -12.46
N LEU A 204 0.05 -6.76 -12.39
CA LEU A 204 1.30 -6.07 -12.14
C LEU A 204 1.77 -5.33 -13.41
N ALA A 205 1.59 -4.02 -13.43
CA ALA A 205 1.92 -3.17 -14.57
C ALA A 205 3.39 -2.71 -14.59
N CYS A 206 4.00 -2.47 -13.43
CA CYS A 206 5.35 -1.90 -13.34
C CYS A 206 6.03 -2.19 -11.99
N LEU A 207 7.36 -2.34 -12.02
CA LEU A 207 8.23 -2.39 -10.84
C LEU A 207 9.21 -1.21 -10.86
N ALA A 208 9.33 -0.53 -9.73
CA ALA A 208 10.30 0.54 -9.47
C ALA A 208 11.12 0.21 -8.19
N PRO A 209 12.07 -0.74 -8.27
CA PRO A 209 12.89 -1.13 -7.13
C PRO A 209 14.03 -0.13 -6.92
N TRP A 210 13.92 0.74 -5.91
CA TRP A 210 14.96 1.72 -5.59
C TRP A 210 15.91 1.18 -4.52
N GLU A 211 17.21 1.11 -4.83
CA GLU A 211 18.23 0.71 -3.86
C GLU A 211 18.01 -0.69 -3.23
N GLY A 212 17.36 -1.59 -3.96
CA GLY A 212 17.17 -2.99 -3.58
C GLY A 212 18.24 -3.90 -4.19
N MET A 213 18.83 -4.78 -3.39
CA MET A 213 19.71 -5.84 -3.91
C MET A 213 18.89 -6.83 -4.75
N SER A 214 19.45 -7.32 -5.86
CA SER A 214 18.83 -8.42 -6.60
C SER A 214 18.92 -9.73 -5.82
N LYS A 215 18.07 -10.71 -6.15
CA LYS A 215 18.03 -12.02 -5.48
C LYS A 215 19.42 -12.69 -5.48
N GLU A 216 20.12 -12.63 -6.61
CA GLU A 216 21.44 -13.24 -6.78
C GLU A 216 22.47 -12.62 -5.83
N VAL A 217 22.42 -11.29 -5.66
CA VAL A 217 23.30 -10.57 -4.72
C VAL A 217 22.93 -10.88 -3.27
N PHE A 218 21.65 -11.09 -2.98
CA PHE A 218 21.18 -11.49 -1.64
C PHE A 218 21.72 -12.89 -1.26
N GLU A 219 21.59 -13.88 -2.14
CA GLU A 219 22.10 -15.23 -1.91
C GLU A 219 23.63 -15.26 -1.78
N LEU A 220 24.35 -14.46 -2.59
CA LEU A 220 25.82 -14.33 -2.50
C LEU A 220 26.28 -13.72 -1.16
N ARG A 221 25.54 -12.76 -0.60
CA ARG A 221 25.88 -12.12 0.69
C ARG A 221 25.79 -13.09 1.88
N SER A 222 24.99 -14.13 1.76
CA SER A 222 24.82 -15.16 2.78
C SER A 222 25.95 -16.20 2.79
N LEU A 223 26.92 -16.14 1.87
CA LEU A 223 28.06 -17.05 1.80
C LEU A 223 29.26 -16.55 2.62
N PRO A 224 29.88 -17.38 3.47
CA PRO A 224 31.12 -17.02 4.16
C PRO A 224 32.24 -16.68 3.17
N GLY A 225 32.81 -15.47 3.27
CA GLY A 225 33.94 -15.02 2.44
C GLY A 225 33.58 -14.22 1.18
N ALA A 226 32.29 -13.96 0.93
CA ALA A 226 31.87 -13.10 -0.18
C ALA A 226 32.32 -11.64 0.05
N THR A 227 33.18 -11.12 -0.84
CA THR A 227 33.58 -9.70 -0.87
C THR A 227 32.72 -8.96 -1.89
N LEU A 228 31.92 -8.00 -1.43
CA LEU A 228 31.08 -7.19 -2.30
C LEU A 228 31.96 -6.15 -3.05
N VAL A 229 32.17 -6.34 -4.36
CA VAL A 229 32.78 -5.32 -5.21
C VAL A 229 31.67 -4.37 -5.67
N ARG A 230 31.75 -3.11 -5.26
CA ARG A 230 30.81 -2.05 -5.63
C ARG A 230 30.84 -1.83 -7.15
N ILE A 231 29.85 -2.34 -7.88
CA ILE A 231 29.57 -1.89 -9.25
C ILE A 231 28.52 -0.78 -9.14
N SER A 232 28.95 0.46 -9.36
CA SER A 232 28.07 1.62 -9.33
C SER A 232 27.20 1.72 -10.60
N LYS A 233 25.94 2.09 -10.41
CA LYS A 233 24.93 2.52 -11.40
C LYS A 233 24.52 1.46 -12.43
N THR A 234 23.29 0.95 -12.30
CA THR A 234 22.29 0.95 -13.37
C THR A 234 20.90 0.78 -12.73
N MET A 235 20.04 1.77 -12.92
CA MET A 235 18.61 1.71 -12.63
C MET A 235 17.95 0.92 -13.77
N CYS A 236 17.52 -0.31 -13.53
CA CYS A 236 16.76 -1.09 -14.51
C CYS A 236 15.26 -0.89 -14.26
N CYS A 237 14.64 0.02 -15.00
CA CYS A 237 13.19 0.00 -15.19
C CYS A 237 12.88 -1.16 -16.15
N TYR A 238 12.26 -2.24 -15.68
CA TYR A 238 11.78 -3.30 -16.56
C TYR A 238 10.39 -2.94 -17.06
N LEU A 239 10.32 -2.25 -18.20
CA LEU A 239 9.07 -2.07 -18.94
C LEU A 239 8.85 -3.30 -19.81
N ARG A 240 7.83 -4.11 -19.47
CA ARG A 240 7.37 -5.19 -20.35
C ARG A 240 6.91 -4.53 -21.66
N ARG A 241 7.58 -4.85 -22.78
CA ARG A 241 7.05 -4.49 -24.09
C ARG A 241 5.77 -5.29 -24.31
N PRO A 242 4.65 -4.65 -24.70
CA PRO A 242 3.53 -5.40 -25.26
C PRO A 242 3.98 -6.00 -26.60
N ASP A 243 3.77 -7.30 -26.72
CA ASP A 243 3.76 -8.08 -27.96
C ASP A 243 2.66 -7.63 -28.92
#